data_AF-A0A1J5R3Z0-F1
#
_entry.id   AF-A0A1J5R3Z0-F1
#
_cell.length_a   1.000
_cell.length_b   1.000
_cell.length_c   1.000
_cell.angle_alpha   90.00
_cell.angle_beta   90.00
_cell.angle_gamma   90.00
#
_symmetry.space_group_name_H-M   'P 1'
#
loop_
_entity.id
_entity.type
_entity.pdbx_description
1 polymer ?
#
loop_
_entity_poly.entity_id
_entity_poly.type
_entity_poly.pdbx_seq_one_letter_code
_entity_poly.pdbx_strand_id
1 'polypeptide(L)'
;MMSTALLERLQLGAVPIPHQPAPDWLTEDNLRHFRELLRGPGLSAVFQPILDFRAQSYLGFEGLIRGPACSPLNSPLVLFGLAGHAGLTTEFERLCRRIVLTGFAALNVPEKLFINVSPSCLRDPTFMNGETAALLDQLGLRTGQIIIELTENQHISDFSALRDTLKAYRDQGYQIAIDDLGEGFSNLRMWSEVRPEFVKIDRHFISGIEQDALKFQLVRAMHDIADTCNSRIIAEGIETDAEFATVRDLGIALGQGFRICRPQADPARLPGDGIRALIEDNSVIIFPQEHSQATTIRKLLRHVTPLSPAMENDRVYAHFEQNRELHVLPVVKDDRPVGMINRYSLIDRFARPFQRELYGRKPCTQFMDAAPLVVDHKTSVQEVGRLLSASAQHHIFDGFIITEQGRYIGVGNSQDLMALITDMQIRAARYANPLTQLPGNVPINEHMERLLSRGACFVACYCDIDHFKPYNDAYGYRKGDDVILMLGKLLAGLVDPQADFVGHIGGDDFMLLLQCEDWEARCARMLRQFDQYMEGLLAPEDLARGGLTGEDRRGQPSFHALPALSIGCVRVEPQVFSSHHEISVAVSYAKKQAKKTAGSSLFVERRRLAPASGAALLAQG
;
A
#
# COMPACT_ATOMS: atom_id res chain seq x y z
N MET A 1 6.98 56.99 -14.61
CA MET A 1 5.51 56.86 -14.60
C MET A 1 5.12 55.67 -15.45
N MET A 2 5.14 54.47 -14.89
CA MET A 2 4.43 53.32 -15.48
C MET A 2 3.00 53.33 -14.94
N SER A 3 2.04 53.13 -15.83
CA SER A 3 0.63 53.37 -15.57
C SER A 3 0.06 52.36 -14.56
N THR A 4 -0.82 52.88 -13.72
CA THR A 4 -1.68 52.20 -12.74
C THR A 4 -2.49 51.02 -13.30
N ALA A 5 -2.52 50.82 -14.62
CA ALA A 5 -3.25 49.75 -15.30
C ALA A 5 -2.55 48.37 -15.29
N LEU A 6 -1.24 48.29 -14.97
CA LEU A 6 -0.53 47.00 -14.93
C LEU A 6 -0.61 46.29 -13.56
N LEU A 7 -0.91 47.03 -12.48
CA LEU A 7 -1.05 46.48 -11.12
C LEU A 7 -2.46 45.92 -10.85
N GLU A 8 -3.49 46.33 -11.60
CA GLU A 8 -4.85 45.78 -11.47
C GLU A 8 -5.04 44.44 -12.21
N ARG A 9 -4.18 44.09 -13.18
CA ARG A 9 -4.35 42.85 -13.99
C ARG A 9 -3.72 41.58 -13.40
N LEU A 10 -3.10 41.66 -12.22
CA LEU A 10 -2.53 40.52 -11.49
C LEU A 10 -3.32 40.11 -10.25
N GLN A 11 -4.48 40.72 -9.99
CA GLN A 11 -5.46 40.16 -9.06
C GLN A 11 -6.21 39.03 -9.76
N LEU A 12 -5.61 37.83 -9.76
CA LEU A 12 -6.34 36.58 -9.96
C LEU A 12 -7.42 36.52 -8.87
N GLY A 13 -8.64 36.89 -9.25
CA GLY A 13 -9.81 36.85 -8.40
C GLY A 13 -9.95 35.46 -7.79
N ALA A 14 -10.20 35.44 -6.48
CA ALA A 14 -10.71 34.27 -5.81
C ALA A 14 -11.92 33.76 -6.61
N VAL A 15 -11.78 32.59 -7.22
CA VAL A 15 -12.93 31.85 -7.75
C VAL A 15 -13.87 31.67 -6.57
N PRO A 16 -15.14 32.13 -6.64
CA PRO A 16 -16.09 31.83 -5.59
C PRO A 16 -16.19 30.31 -5.51
N ILE A 17 -15.74 29.73 -4.39
CA ILE A 17 -16.03 28.35 -4.07
C ILE A 17 -17.55 28.25 -4.13
N PRO A 18 -18.13 27.34 -4.94
CA PRO A 18 -19.58 27.16 -4.95
C PRO A 18 -20.01 26.97 -3.51
N HIS A 19 -20.92 27.80 -3.00
CA HIS A 19 -21.47 27.70 -1.65
C HIS A 19 -21.90 26.24 -1.45
N GLN A 20 -21.08 25.48 -0.72
CA GLN A 20 -21.51 24.19 -0.23
C GLN A 20 -22.78 24.46 0.57
N PRO A 21 -23.86 23.68 0.35
CA PRO A 21 -25.04 23.80 1.21
C PRO A 21 -24.57 23.72 2.66
N ALA A 22 -25.13 24.59 3.51
CA ALA A 22 -24.85 24.57 4.93
C ALA A 22 -25.04 23.12 5.41
N PRO A 23 -24.05 22.54 6.12
CA PRO A 23 -24.14 21.14 6.51
C PRO A 23 -25.37 20.93 7.40
N ASP A 24 -26.02 19.77 7.30
CA ASP A 24 -27.33 19.49 7.92
C ASP A 24 -27.36 19.68 9.45
N TRP A 25 -26.19 19.65 10.10
CA TRP A 25 -26.06 19.89 11.53
C TRP A 25 -26.04 21.38 11.91
N LEU A 26 -25.88 22.30 10.96
CA LEU A 26 -25.84 23.75 11.20
C LEU A 26 -27.26 24.33 11.24
N THR A 27 -27.94 24.11 12.37
CA THR A 27 -29.27 24.64 12.64
C THR A 27 -29.23 25.68 13.76
N GLU A 28 -30.20 26.59 13.77
CA GLU A 28 -30.32 27.62 14.84
C GLU A 28 -30.53 26.96 16.22
N ASP A 29 -31.25 25.85 16.28
CA ASP A 29 -31.44 25.09 17.51
C ASP A 29 -30.13 24.45 18.00
N ASN A 30 -29.31 23.88 17.09
CA ASN A 30 -28.01 23.34 17.45
C ASN A 30 -27.03 24.44 17.90
N LEU A 31 -27.05 25.62 17.27
CA LEU A 31 -26.27 26.78 17.70
C LEU A 31 -26.69 27.28 19.10
N ARG A 32 -28.00 27.31 19.37
CA ARG A 32 -28.53 27.67 20.69
C ARG A 32 -28.07 26.69 21.76
N HIS A 33 -28.29 25.40 21.55
CA HIS A 33 -27.86 24.34 22.49
C HIS A 33 -26.33 24.33 22.67
N PHE A 34 -25.55 24.56 21.62
CA PHE A 34 -24.09 24.69 21.73
C PHE A 34 -23.69 25.85 22.66
N ARG A 35 -24.31 27.04 22.53
CA ARG A 35 -24.05 28.17 23.43
C ARG A 35 -24.45 27.90 24.88
N GLU A 36 -25.47 27.08 25.11
CA GLU A 36 -25.85 26.62 26.45
C GLU A 36 -24.79 25.69 27.04
N LEU A 37 -24.24 24.76 26.25
CA LEU A 37 -23.15 23.85 26.65
C LEU A 37 -21.86 24.60 27.03
N LEU A 38 -21.61 25.79 26.49
CA LEU A 38 -20.46 26.62 26.90
C LEU A 38 -20.59 27.15 28.33
N ARG A 39 -21.82 27.30 28.83
CA ARG A 39 -22.12 27.93 30.14
C ARG A 39 -22.57 26.94 31.20
N GLY A 40 -22.93 25.72 30.82
CA GLY A 40 -23.56 24.73 31.67
C GLY A 40 -22.95 23.33 31.58
N PRO A 41 -23.45 22.37 32.37
CA PRO A 41 -23.06 20.97 32.27
C PRO A 41 -23.61 20.35 30.98
N GLY A 42 -22.95 19.30 30.47
CA GLY A 42 -23.42 18.55 29.30
C GLY A 42 -22.32 18.11 28.34
N LEU A 43 -21.11 18.65 28.51
CA LEU A 43 -19.89 18.13 27.90
C LEU A 43 -19.20 17.15 28.86
N SER A 44 -18.64 16.07 28.31
CA SER A 44 -17.93 15.04 29.07
C SER A 44 -16.70 14.57 28.31
N ALA A 45 -15.66 14.16 29.05
CA ALA A 45 -14.47 13.56 28.46
C ALA A 45 -14.64 12.04 28.37
N VAL A 46 -14.20 11.48 27.24
CA VAL A 46 -13.95 10.04 27.08
C VAL A 46 -12.50 9.86 26.67
N PHE A 47 -11.95 8.69 27.00
CA PHE A 47 -10.55 8.39 26.83
C PHE A 47 -10.41 7.15 25.94
N GLN A 48 -9.60 7.26 24.90
CA GLN A 48 -9.28 6.12 24.06
C GLN A 48 -7.84 5.65 24.33
N PRO A 49 -7.65 4.39 24.75
CA PRO A 49 -6.31 3.87 25.01
C PRO A 49 -5.44 3.77 23.76
N ILE A 50 -4.16 4.09 23.92
CA ILE A 50 -3.10 3.88 22.92
C ILE A 50 -2.21 2.75 23.43
N LEU A 51 -2.24 1.62 22.72
CA LEU A 51 -1.51 0.41 23.06
C LEU A 51 -0.06 0.50 22.63
N ASP A 52 0.87 0.11 23.51
CA ASP A 52 2.24 -0.19 23.15
C ASP A 52 2.38 -1.69 22.94
N PHE A 53 2.58 -2.12 21.69
CA PHE A 53 2.68 -3.53 21.34
C PHE A 53 3.87 -4.21 22.01
N ARG A 54 4.97 -3.47 22.25
CA ARG A 54 6.19 -4.02 22.84
C ARG A 54 6.08 -4.13 24.36
N ALA A 55 5.54 -3.10 25.00
CA ALA A 55 5.35 -3.09 26.45
C ALA A 55 4.12 -3.92 26.90
N GLN A 56 3.25 -4.31 25.98
CA GLN A 56 1.99 -5.01 26.24
C GLN A 56 1.07 -4.26 27.23
N SER A 57 1.17 -2.93 27.23
CA SER A 57 0.43 -2.03 28.12
C SER A 57 -0.01 -0.79 27.38
N TYR A 58 -0.93 -0.03 27.95
CA TYR A 58 -1.26 1.28 27.39
C TYR A 58 -0.14 2.28 27.68
N LEU A 59 0.30 3.00 26.65
CA LEU A 59 1.23 4.12 26.80
C LEU A 59 0.52 5.34 27.41
N GLY A 60 -0.74 5.52 27.00
CA GLY A 60 -1.51 6.72 27.24
C GLY A 60 -2.93 6.61 26.72
N PHE A 61 -3.65 7.70 26.84
CA PHE A 61 -5.01 7.83 26.38
C PHE A 61 -5.18 9.13 25.61
N GLU A 62 -5.91 9.07 24.49
CA GLU A 62 -6.38 10.26 23.81
C GLU A 62 -7.63 10.80 24.50
N GLY A 63 -7.58 12.07 24.89
CA GLY A 63 -8.68 12.77 25.54
C GLY A 63 -9.63 13.39 24.53
N LEU A 64 -10.86 12.86 24.47
CA LEU A 64 -11.86 13.23 23.49
C LEU A 64 -13.09 13.85 24.16
N ILE A 65 -13.55 14.98 23.63
CA ILE A 65 -14.78 15.62 24.12
C ILE A 65 -16.03 14.94 23.55
N ARG A 66 -17.10 14.84 24.33
CA ARG A 66 -18.43 14.40 23.88
C ARG A 66 -19.49 15.34 24.44
N GLY A 67 -20.44 15.73 23.62
CA GLY A 67 -21.66 16.40 24.09
C GLY A 67 -22.72 15.40 24.57
N PRO A 68 -23.96 15.87 24.73
CA PRO A 68 -25.05 15.03 25.22
C PRO A 68 -25.30 13.80 24.34
N ALA A 69 -25.42 12.62 24.97
CA ALA A 69 -25.77 11.39 24.27
C ALA A 69 -27.11 11.52 23.53
N CYS A 70 -27.27 10.79 22.42
CA CYS A 70 -28.46 10.84 21.57
C CYS A 70 -28.78 12.20 20.95
N SER A 71 -27.81 13.11 20.86
CA SER A 71 -27.90 14.40 20.16
C SER A 71 -26.84 14.49 19.04
N PRO A 72 -27.08 15.24 17.95
CA PRO A 72 -26.02 15.58 16.99
C PRO A 72 -24.78 16.21 17.65
N LEU A 73 -24.98 16.88 18.78
CA LEU A 73 -23.93 17.51 19.59
C LEU A 73 -23.04 16.50 20.35
N ASN A 74 -23.37 15.20 20.33
CA ASN A 74 -22.45 14.17 20.83
C ASN A 74 -21.14 14.13 20.04
N SER A 75 -21.19 14.48 18.74
CA SER A 75 -20.05 14.41 17.82
C SER A 75 -19.11 15.62 18.00
N PRO A 76 -17.79 15.39 18.22
CA PRO A 76 -16.80 16.46 18.22
C PRO A 76 -16.81 17.29 16.94
N LEU A 77 -16.94 16.64 15.78
CA LEU A 77 -16.95 17.30 14.47
C LEU A 77 -18.04 18.38 14.41
N VAL A 78 -19.24 18.05 14.91
CA VAL A 78 -20.37 18.99 14.95
C VAL A 78 -20.10 20.12 15.95
N LEU A 79 -19.59 19.81 17.14
CA LEU A 79 -19.28 20.82 18.16
C LEU A 79 -18.23 21.84 17.67
N PHE A 80 -17.13 21.36 17.07
CA PHE A 80 -16.08 22.23 16.53
C PHE A 80 -16.56 23.01 15.30
N GLY A 81 -17.41 22.41 14.45
CA GLY A 81 -18.05 23.10 13.33
C GLY A 81 -18.95 24.26 13.79
N LEU A 82 -19.76 24.05 14.83
CA LEU A 82 -20.58 25.10 15.44
C LEU A 82 -19.73 26.18 16.12
N ALA A 83 -18.66 25.79 16.81
CA ALA A 83 -17.71 26.72 17.42
C ALA A 83 -17.06 27.63 16.37
N GLY A 84 -16.62 27.06 15.25
CA GLY A 84 -16.06 27.80 14.12
C GLY A 84 -17.06 28.78 13.52
N HIS A 85 -18.31 28.34 13.29
CA HIS A 85 -19.36 29.21 12.76
C HIS A 85 -19.73 30.35 13.71
N ALA A 86 -19.69 30.10 15.03
CA ALA A 86 -19.98 31.10 16.05
C ALA A 86 -18.79 32.04 16.36
N GLY A 87 -17.60 31.77 15.82
CA GLY A 87 -16.38 32.50 16.17
C GLY A 87 -15.87 32.23 17.60
N LEU A 88 -16.22 31.07 18.18
CA LEU A 88 -15.94 30.70 19.57
C LEU A 88 -14.95 29.53 19.68
N THR A 89 -14.19 29.22 18.63
CA THR A 89 -13.25 28.08 18.59
C THR A 89 -12.27 28.07 19.76
N THR A 90 -11.60 29.20 20.04
CA THR A 90 -10.61 29.28 21.13
C THR A 90 -11.25 29.11 22.50
N GLU A 91 -12.43 29.70 22.74
CA GLU A 91 -13.16 29.55 24.01
C GLU A 91 -13.59 28.09 24.22
N PHE A 92 -14.11 27.46 23.17
CA PHE A 92 -14.52 26.07 23.20
C PHE A 92 -13.34 25.12 23.42
N GLU A 93 -12.20 25.31 22.74
CA GLU A 93 -10.98 24.51 22.96
C GLU A 93 -10.48 24.61 24.41
N ARG A 94 -10.51 25.80 25.02
CA ARG A 94 -10.15 25.97 26.44
C ARG A 94 -11.08 25.18 27.36
N LEU A 95 -12.38 25.19 27.08
CA LEU A 95 -13.37 24.43 27.84
C LEU A 95 -13.14 22.92 27.68
N CYS A 96 -12.97 22.42 26.46
CA CYS A 96 -12.67 21.03 26.15
C CYS A 96 -11.44 20.56 26.92
N ARG A 97 -10.34 21.31 26.85
CA ARG A 97 -9.10 21.00 27.56
C ARG A 97 -9.31 20.87 29.06
N ARG A 98 -10.01 21.84 29.68
CA ARG A 98 -10.28 21.80 31.12
C ARG A 98 -11.08 20.56 31.51
N ILE A 99 -12.10 20.20 30.74
CA ILE A 99 -12.92 19.00 30.98
C ILE A 99 -12.08 17.73 30.83
N VAL A 100 -11.29 17.64 29.76
CA VAL A 100 -10.41 16.49 29.49
C VAL A 100 -9.35 16.32 30.58
N LEU A 101 -8.65 17.38 30.97
CA LEU A 101 -7.66 17.35 32.05
C LEU A 101 -8.29 16.94 33.39
N THR A 102 -9.46 17.49 33.71
CA THR A 102 -10.18 17.16 34.96
C THR A 102 -10.63 15.70 34.96
N GLY A 103 -11.18 15.23 33.83
CA GLY A 103 -11.58 13.83 33.67
C GLY A 103 -10.39 12.88 33.76
N PHE A 104 -9.25 13.24 33.17
CA PHE A 104 -8.05 12.43 33.20
C PHE A 104 -7.44 12.35 34.61
N ALA A 105 -7.38 13.48 35.32
CA ALA A 105 -6.94 13.51 36.71
C ALA A 105 -7.79 12.57 37.60
N ALA A 106 -9.10 12.47 37.33
CA ALA A 106 -9.99 11.57 38.06
C ALA A 106 -9.70 10.07 37.83
N LEU A 107 -9.09 9.69 36.70
CA LEU A 107 -8.66 8.31 36.45
C LEU A 107 -7.52 7.89 37.41
N ASN A 108 -6.72 8.85 37.86
CA ASN A 108 -5.56 8.65 38.75
C ASN A 108 -4.59 7.59 38.21
N VAL A 109 -4.12 7.83 36.99
CA VAL A 109 -3.29 6.92 36.20
C VAL A 109 -1.92 7.55 35.89
N PRO A 110 -0.81 6.78 35.92
CA PRO A 110 0.53 7.29 35.61
C PRO A 110 0.81 7.49 34.11
N GLU A 111 -0.04 6.93 33.24
CA GLU A 111 0.06 6.98 31.79
C GLU A 111 -0.04 8.42 31.25
N LYS A 112 0.17 8.56 29.95
CA LYS A 112 0.15 9.84 29.24
C LYS A 112 -1.26 10.21 28.79
N LEU A 113 -1.50 11.51 28.64
CA LEU A 113 -2.71 12.07 28.06
C LEU A 113 -2.34 12.80 26.77
N PHE A 114 -2.94 12.37 25.67
CA PHE A 114 -2.86 13.06 24.39
C PHE A 114 -4.02 14.05 24.26
N ILE A 115 -3.71 15.30 23.95
CA ILE A 115 -4.67 16.40 23.83
C ILE A 115 -4.48 17.10 22.50
N ASN A 116 -5.55 17.13 21.72
CA ASN A 116 -5.68 17.90 20.50
C ASN A 116 -5.59 19.41 20.75
N VAL A 117 -4.67 20.09 20.05
CA VAL A 117 -4.46 21.53 20.13
C VAL A 117 -4.26 22.13 18.74
N SER A 118 -5.10 23.12 18.42
CA SER A 118 -4.94 23.91 17.20
C SER A 118 -3.67 24.79 17.25
N PRO A 119 -2.89 24.90 16.14
CA PRO A 119 -1.70 25.75 16.10
C PRO A 119 -1.94 27.22 16.46
N SER A 120 -3.11 27.77 16.11
CA SER A 120 -3.50 29.14 16.49
C SER A 120 -3.59 29.34 18.01
N CYS A 121 -3.97 28.32 18.76
CA CYS A 121 -4.09 28.38 20.21
C CYS A 121 -2.73 28.31 20.93
N LEU A 122 -1.68 27.81 20.27
CA LEU A 122 -0.33 27.74 20.88
C LEU A 122 0.29 29.11 21.16
N ARG A 123 -0.11 30.13 20.39
CA ARG A 123 0.42 31.50 20.49
C ARG A 123 -0.30 32.35 21.53
N ASP A 124 -1.43 31.88 22.04
CA ASP A 124 -2.21 32.61 23.03
C ASP A 124 -1.55 32.48 24.41
N PRO A 125 -1.07 33.59 25.03
CA PRO A 125 -0.38 33.55 26.31
C PRO A 125 -1.20 32.92 27.44
N THR A 126 -2.54 33.00 27.34
CA THR A 126 -3.46 32.43 28.34
C THR A 126 -3.69 30.94 28.16
N PHE A 127 -3.41 30.40 26.96
CA PHE A 127 -3.81 29.04 26.61
C PHE A 127 -2.92 27.96 27.23
N MET A 128 -1.60 28.13 27.31
CA MET A 128 -0.71 27.08 27.87
C MET A 128 0.34 27.57 28.88
N ASN A 129 0.82 28.81 28.78
CA ASN A 129 1.92 29.29 29.64
C ASN A 129 1.45 29.82 31.02
N GLY A 130 0.15 29.90 31.28
CA GLY A 130 -0.38 30.41 32.57
C GLY A 130 -1.53 29.57 33.14
N GLU A 131 -2.70 29.55 32.48
CA GLU A 131 -3.90 28.88 33.03
C GLU A 131 -3.78 27.36 33.03
N THR A 132 -3.15 26.78 32.00
CA THR A 132 -2.99 25.32 31.93
C THR A 132 -1.97 24.82 32.94
N ALA A 133 -0.84 25.52 33.11
CA ALA A 133 0.13 25.17 34.16
C ALA A 133 -0.53 25.21 35.55
N ALA A 134 -1.27 26.29 35.86
CA ALA A 134 -2.00 26.40 37.12
C ALA A 134 -3.06 25.29 37.29
N LEU A 135 -3.75 24.91 36.20
CA LEU A 135 -4.72 23.82 36.22
C LEU A 135 -4.06 22.46 36.44
N LEU A 136 -2.91 22.19 35.80
CA LEU A 136 -2.15 20.97 36.01
C LEU A 136 -1.68 20.86 37.47
N ASP A 137 -1.18 21.96 38.04
CA ASP A 137 -0.78 22.03 39.45
C ASP A 137 -1.97 21.75 40.39
N GLN A 138 -3.14 22.34 40.12
CA GLN A 138 -4.37 22.11 40.90
C GLN A 138 -4.83 20.65 40.83
N LEU A 139 -4.67 20.00 39.68
CA LEU A 139 -5.07 18.62 39.44
C LEU A 139 -4.00 17.59 39.84
N GLY A 140 -2.79 18.04 40.22
CA GLY A 140 -1.66 17.16 40.55
C GLY A 140 -1.08 16.42 39.33
N LEU A 141 -1.28 16.95 38.12
CA LEU A 141 -0.78 16.38 36.87
C LEU A 141 0.60 16.93 36.53
N ARG A 142 1.50 16.07 36.03
CA ARG A 142 2.83 16.50 35.58
C ARG A 142 2.79 16.88 34.11
N THR A 143 3.51 17.93 33.72
CA THR A 143 3.64 18.35 32.31
C THR A 143 4.16 17.22 31.42
N GLY A 144 5.07 16.38 31.92
CA GLY A 144 5.58 15.19 31.21
C GLY A 144 4.56 14.08 30.97
N GLN A 145 3.36 14.16 31.54
CA GLN A 145 2.25 13.26 31.19
C GLN A 145 1.44 13.79 30.00
N ILE A 146 1.61 15.06 29.60
CA ILE A 146 0.78 15.69 28.59
C ILE A 146 1.49 15.69 27.24
N ILE A 147 0.82 15.14 26.24
CA ILE A 147 1.23 15.12 24.84
C ILE A 147 0.32 16.04 24.05
N ILE A 148 0.91 17.00 23.35
CA ILE A 148 0.19 17.98 22.54
C ILE A 148 0.11 17.44 21.12
N GLU A 149 -1.09 17.13 20.67
CA GLU A 149 -1.38 16.72 19.29
C GLU A 149 -1.69 17.94 18.43
N LEU A 150 -0.88 18.16 17.40
CA LEU A 150 -1.06 19.26 16.45
C LEU A 150 -1.97 18.79 15.32
N THR A 151 -3.13 19.44 15.19
CA THR A 151 -4.09 19.16 14.12
C THR A 151 -3.72 19.87 12.81
N GLU A 152 -3.92 19.20 11.67
CA GLU A 152 -3.42 19.63 10.34
C GLU A 152 -4.17 20.85 9.75
N ASN A 153 -5.44 21.07 10.13
CA ASN A 153 -6.40 21.90 9.38
C ASN A 153 -6.13 23.43 9.34
N GLN A 154 -4.96 23.92 9.77
CA GLN A 154 -4.64 25.34 9.77
C GLN A 154 -3.38 25.65 8.96
N HIS A 155 -3.48 26.58 8.00
CA HIS A 155 -2.35 27.03 7.19
C HIS A 155 -1.27 27.68 8.07
N ILE A 156 -0.16 26.97 8.26
CA ILE A 156 1.00 27.48 9.00
C ILE A 156 1.87 28.30 8.05
N SER A 157 1.82 29.63 8.20
CA SER A 157 2.63 30.55 7.39
C SER A 157 4.04 30.77 7.96
N ASP A 158 4.24 30.57 9.27
CA ASP A 158 5.50 30.82 9.98
C ASP A 158 5.89 29.64 10.88
N PHE A 159 6.68 28.73 10.31
CA PHE A 159 7.26 27.58 10.99
C PHE A 159 8.35 27.96 12.00
N SER A 160 8.98 29.13 11.87
CA SER A 160 10.02 29.56 12.82
C SER A 160 9.40 29.86 14.18
N ALA A 161 8.34 30.68 14.19
CA ALA A 161 7.63 31.00 15.42
C ALA A 161 6.96 29.76 16.05
N LEU A 162 6.46 28.83 15.22
CA LEU A 162 5.94 27.55 15.71
C LEU A 162 7.02 26.75 16.43
N ARG A 163 8.21 26.61 15.82
CA ARG A 163 9.33 25.87 16.41
C ARG A 163 9.77 26.48 17.75
N ASP A 164 9.87 27.80 17.83
CA ASP A 164 10.26 28.48 19.07
C ASP A 164 9.21 28.28 20.18
N THR A 165 7.93 28.30 19.81
CA THR A 165 6.81 28.02 20.73
C THR A 165 6.84 26.57 21.23
N LEU A 166 6.99 25.60 20.32
CA LEU A 166 7.06 24.18 20.68
C LEU A 166 8.32 23.86 21.49
N LYS A 167 9.44 24.54 21.24
CA LYS A 167 10.65 24.42 22.07
C LYS A 167 10.37 24.86 23.50
N ALA A 168 9.69 25.99 23.71
CA ALA A 168 9.33 26.44 25.05
C ALA A 168 8.44 25.42 25.80
N TYR A 169 7.56 24.71 25.10
CA TYR A 169 6.77 23.62 25.70
C TYR A 169 7.63 22.39 26.02
N ARG A 170 8.54 21.99 25.13
CA ARG A 170 9.48 20.89 25.42
C ARG A 170 10.37 21.19 26.62
N ASP A 171 10.84 22.43 26.76
CA ASP A 171 11.65 22.88 27.90
C ASP A 171 10.86 22.81 29.23
N GLN A 172 9.52 22.84 29.19
CA GLN A 172 8.63 22.61 30.33
C GLN A 172 8.28 21.13 30.57
N GLY A 173 8.71 20.23 29.68
CA GLY A 173 8.52 18.78 29.79
C GLY A 173 7.39 18.20 28.94
N TYR A 174 6.64 19.01 28.19
CA TYR A 174 5.64 18.50 27.25
C TYR A 174 6.31 17.72 26.10
N GLN A 175 5.56 16.82 25.49
CA GLN A 175 5.96 16.22 24.21
C GLN A 175 4.92 16.52 23.14
N ILE A 176 5.32 16.39 21.89
CA ILE A 176 4.57 16.79 20.72
C ILE A 176 4.23 15.56 19.88
N ALA A 177 3.00 15.53 19.40
CA ALA A 177 2.51 14.60 18.41
C ALA A 177 1.99 15.37 17.19
N ILE A 178 2.11 14.78 16.00
CA ILE A 178 1.39 15.23 14.80
C ILE A 178 0.26 14.25 14.54
N ASP A 179 -0.94 14.79 14.31
CA ASP A 179 -2.15 14.03 14.00
C ASP A 179 -2.36 13.89 12.48
N ASP A 180 -3.11 12.87 12.06
CA ASP A 180 -3.59 12.65 10.68
C ASP A 180 -2.52 12.70 9.57
N LEU A 181 -1.35 12.10 9.78
CA LEU A 181 -0.30 12.09 8.76
C LEU A 181 -0.76 11.33 7.50
N GLY A 182 -1.09 12.08 6.45
CA GLY A 182 -1.24 11.57 5.08
C GLY A 182 -2.36 12.17 4.23
N GLU A 183 -3.15 13.11 4.76
CA GLU A 183 -4.12 13.90 4.00
C GLU A 183 -3.51 15.17 3.33
N GLY A 184 -2.41 15.03 2.58
CA GLY A 184 -1.92 16.12 1.71
C GLY A 184 -0.41 16.42 1.76
N PHE A 185 0.02 17.37 0.93
CA PHE A 185 1.45 17.71 0.72
C PHE A 185 2.10 18.48 1.90
N SER A 186 1.32 19.02 2.83
CA SER A 186 1.80 19.85 3.95
C SER A 186 2.42 19.03 5.10
N ASN A 187 2.11 17.73 5.17
CA ASN A 187 2.40 16.88 6.33
C ASN A 187 3.87 16.48 6.50
N LEU A 188 4.57 16.12 5.42
CA LEU A 188 5.99 15.77 5.50
C LEU A 188 6.86 16.99 5.86
N ARG A 189 6.45 18.18 5.42
CA ARG A 189 7.13 19.43 5.82
C ARG A 189 6.90 19.71 7.30
N MET A 190 5.66 19.58 7.78
CA MET A 190 5.36 19.77 9.20
C MET A 190 6.18 18.79 10.07
N TRP A 191 6.24 17.52 9.69
CA TRP A 191 7.06 16.52 10.37
C TRP A 191 8.54 16.94 10.44
N SER A 192 9.14 17.32 9.30
CA SER A 192 10.54 17.72 9.23
C SER A 192 10.88 18.95 10.10
N GLU A 193 9.98 19.94 10.13
CA GLU A 193 10.17 21.20 10.89
C GLU A 193 9.90 21.03 12.39
N VAL A 194 8.86 20.27 12.74
CA VAL A 194 8.41 20.08 14.14
C VAL A 194 9.25 19.03 14.87
N ARG A 195 9.67 17.96 14.17
CA ARG A 195 10.36 16.78 14.73
C ARG A 195 9.67 16.25 15.99
N PRO A 196 8.42 15.77 15.88
CA PRO A 196 7.63 15.35 17.03
C PRO A 196 8.15 14.03 17.61
N GLU A 197 7.86 13.81 18.88
CA GLU A 197 8.14 12.54 19.56
C GLU A 197 7.16 11.44 19.10
N PHE A 198 5.95 11.82 18.67
CA PHE A 198 4.93 10.91 18.16
C PHE A 198 4.37 11.37 16.81
N VAL A 199 4.02 10.41 15.96
CA VAL A 199 3.36 10.67 14.68
C VAL A 199 2.21 9.68 14.54
N LYS A 200 1.01 10.20 14.33
CA LYS A 200 -0.17 9.37 14.11
C LYS A 200 -0.40 9.20 12.61
N ILE A 201 -0.51 7.94 12.17
CA ILE A 201 -0.87 7.59 10.79
C ILE A 201 -2.38 7.46 10.74
N ASP A 202 -2.99 8.26 9.85
CA ASP A 202 -4.43 8.29 9.68
C ASP A 202 -5.02 6.90 9.32
N ARG A 203 -6.27 6.69 9.75
CA ARG A 203 -7.08 5.51 9.49
C ARG A 203 -7.13 5.13 8.01
N HIS A 204 -7.10 6.09 7.08
CA HIS A 204 -7.10 5.83 5.64
C HIS A 204 -5.99 4.86 5.22
N PHE A 205 -4.79 4.98 5.81
CA PHE A 205 -3.65 4.13 5.48
C PHE A 205 -3.67 2.78 6.19
N ILE A 206 -4.29 2.72 7.37
CA ILE A 206 -4.38 1.49 8.17
C ILE A 206 -5.54 0.61 7.71
N SER A 207 -6.65 1.20 7.30
CA SER A 207 -7.85 0.44 6.94
C SER A 207 -7.61 -0.42 5.70
N GLY A 208 -7.75 -1.74 5.85
CA GLY A 208 -7.51 -2.73 4.80
C GLY A 208 -6.06 -2.82 4.31
N ILE A 209 -5.08 -2.41 5.14
CA ILE A 209 -3.65 -2.42 4.80
C ILE A 209 -3.12 -3.80 4.42
N GLU A 210 -3.70 -4.87 4.97
CA GLU A 210 -3.34 -6.25 4.69
C GLU A 210 -3.69 -6.70 3.25
N GLN A 211 -4.59 -5.97 2.58
CA GLN A 211 -5.04 -6.26 1.21
C GLN A 211 -4.45 -5.29 0.18
N ASP A 212 -3.89 -4.16 0.61
CA ASP A 212 -3.42 -3.09 -0.26
C ASP A 212 -1.90 -2.94 -0.19
N ALA A 213 -1.22 -3.46 -1.21
CA ALA A 213 0.24 -3.38 -1.34
C ALA A 213 0.76 -1.93 -1.31
N LEU A 214 0.02 -0.96 -1.88
CA LEU A 214 0.47 0.43 -1.89
C LEU A 214 0.40 1.03 -0.49
N LYS A 215 -0.71 0.84 0.23
CA LYS A 215 -0.84 1.30 1.62
C LYS A 215 0.24 0.68 2.50
N PHE A 216 0.45 -0.62 2.36
CA PHE A 216 1.49 -1.33 3.08
C PHE A 216 2.88 -0.72 2.86
N GLN A 217 3.25 -0.46 1.60
CA GLN A 217 4.55 0.14 1.27
C GLN A 217 4.68 1.58 1.78
N LEU A 218 3.60 2.37 1.71
CA LEU A 218 3.57 3.75 2.22
C LEU A 218 3.75 3.79 3.74
N VAL A 219 3.01 2.97 4.47
CA VAL A 219 3.13 2.88 5.94
C VAL A 219 4.51 2.37 6.35
N ARG A 220 5.09 1.42 5.60
CA ARG A 220 6.48 0.98 5.82
C ARG A 220 7.47 2.13 5.60
N ALA A 221 7.34 2.88 4.52
CA ALA A 221 8.22 4.03 4.25
C ALA A 221 8.08 5.11 5.34
N MET A 222 6.85 5.36 5.83
CA MET A 222 6.63 6.24 6.98
C MET A 222 7.33 5.71 8.23
N HIS A 223 7.26 4.40 8.50
CA HIS A 223 7.99 3.76 9.60
C HIS A 223 9.51 3.99 9.51
N ASP A 224 10.11 3.78 8.34
CA ASP A 224 11.55 3.97 8.12
C ASP A 224 11.96 5.44 8.34
N ILE A 225 11.13 6.39 7.90
CA ILE A 225 11.35 7.82 8.13
C ILE A 225 11.26 8.13 9.63
N ALA A 226 10.27 7.58 10.33
CA ALA A 226 10.10 7.79 11.75
C ALA A 226 11.26 7.26 12.58
N ASP A 227 11.76 6.07 12.26
CA ASP A 227 12.92 5.48 12.91
C ASP A 227 14.16 6.38 12.74
N THR A 228 14.37 6.90 11.52
CA THR A 228 15.45 7.86 11.21
C THR A 228 15.29 9.18 11.96
N CYS A 229 14.06 9.66 12.15
CA CYS A 229 13.75 10.89 12.87
C CYS A 229 13.63 10.71 14.39
N ASN A 230 13.78 9.49 14.92
CA ASN A 230 13.53 9.13 16.31
C ASN A 230 12.10 9.51 16.79
N SER A 231 11.13 9.41 15.88
CA SER A 231 9.70 9.60 16.16
C SER A 231 9.03 8.23 16.33
N ARG A 232 8.07 8.13 17.25
CA ARG A 232 7.29 6.90 17.44
C ARG A 232 5.98 6.98 16.68
N ILE A 233 5.72 6.01 15.80
CA ILE A 233 4.47 5.93 15.05
C ILE A 233 3.35 5.32 15.90
N ILE A 234 2.16 5.93 15.80
CA ILE A 234 0.88 5.43 16.26
C ILE A 234 0.02 5.13 15.03
N ALA A 235 -0.37 3.87 14.83
CA ALA A 235 -1.32 3.51 13.78
C ALA A 235 -2.76 3.68 14.27
N GLU A 236 -3.55 4.52 13.59
CA GLU A 236 -4.93 4.78 13.97
C GLU A 236 -5.96 3.96 13.22
N GLY A 237 -7.14 3.83 13.83
CA GLY A 237 -8.29 3.23 13.18
C GLY A 237 -8.17 1.72 12.98
N ILE A 238 -7.39 1.02 13.81
CA ILE A 238 -7.31 -0.45 13.79
C ILE A 238 -8.66 -1.05 14.20
N GLU A 239 -9.34 -1.73 13.27
CA GLU A 239 -10.68 -2.28 13.44
C GLU A 239 -10.73 -3.81 13.31
N THR A 240 -9.74 -4.44 12.69
CA THR A 240 -9.67 -5.90 12.49
C THR A 240 -8.40 -6.54 13.07
N ASP A 241 -8.45 -7.86 13.31
CA ASP A 241 -7.28 -8.65 13.73
C ASP A 241 -6.17 -8.63 12.68
N ALA A 242 -6.53 -8.62 11.40
CA ALA A 242 -5.57 -8.62 10.30
C ALA A 242 -4.84 -7.27 10.17
N GLU A 243 -5.54 -6.15 10.33
CA GLU A 243 -4.92 -4.81 10.42
C GLU A 243 -3.98 -4.73 11.62
N PHE A 244 -4.41 -5.23 12.78
CA PHE A 244 -3.60 -5.27 14.01
C PHE A 244 -2.29 -6.05 13.78
N ALA A 245 -2.40 -7.27 13.24
CA ALA A 245 -1.25 -8.11 12.95
C ALA A 245 -0.31 -7.45 11.93
N THR A 246 -0.86 -6.83 10.88
CA THR A 246 -0.06 -6.12 9.85
C THR A 246 0.74 -4.97 10.44
N VAL A 247 0.10 -4.12 11.25
CA VAL A 247 0.75 -2.97 11.91
C VAL A 247 1.86 -3.44 12.86
N ARG A 248 1.58 -4.47 13.67
CA ARG A 248 2.56 -5.09 14.58
C ARG A 248 3.74 -5.70 13.82
N ASP A 249 3.47 -6.39 12.72
CA ASP A 249 4.46 -7.09 11.89
C ASP A 249 5.31 -6.12 11.06
N LEU A 250 4.78 -4.95 10.72
CA LEU A 250 5.53 -3.82 10.17
C LEU A 250 6.54 -3.21 11.16
N GLY A 251 6.41 -3.50 12.45
CA GLY A 251 7.32 -2.99 13.49
C GLY A 251 6.87 -1.67 14.12
N ILE A 252 5.68 -1.18 13.75
CA ILE A 252 5.06 0.00 14.38
C ILE A 252 4.82 -0.30 15.86
N ALA A 253 5.28 0.61 16.72
CA ALA A 253 5.33 0.37 18.16
C ALA A 253 4.01 0.64 18.88
N LEU A 254 3.15 1.52 18.32
CA LEU A 254 1.93 1.98 18.98
C LEU A 254 0.71 1.82 18.07
N GLY A 255 -0.43 1.48 18.65
CA GLY A 255 -1.69 1.32 17.92
C GLY A 255 -2.88 1.84 18.69
N GLN A 256 -3.85 2.38 17.95
CA GLN A 256 -5.13 2.86 18.46
C GLN A 256 -6.25 2.47 17.50
N GLY A 257 -7.40 2.10 18.05
CA GLY A 257 -8.55 1.73 17.23
C GLY A 257 -9.62 0.97 18.01
N PHE A 258 -10.79 0.79 17.39
CA PHE A 258 -11.92 0.14 18.04
C PHE A 258 -11.66 -1.33 18.34
N ARG A 259 -10.77 -1.98 17.59
CA ARG A 259 -10.38 -3.35 17.88
C ARG A 259 -9.64 -3.48 19.20
N ILE A 260 -8.81 -2.49 19.52
CA ILE A 260 -8.06 -2.40 20.77
C ILE A 260 -8.99 -2.01 21.91
N CYS A 261 -9.59 -0.82 21.80
CA CYS A 261 -10.56 -0.31 22.75
C CYS A 261 -11.30 0.89 22.15
N ARG A 262 -12.63 0.93 22.34
CA ARG A 262 -13.43 2.11 22.01
C ARG A 262 -13.21 3.23 23.05
N PRO A 263 -13.41 4.51 22.68
CA PRO A 263 -13.38 5.61 23.64
C PRO A 263 -14.44 5.41 24.74
N GLN A 264 -14.04 5.55 26.00
CA GLN A 264 -14.92 5.38 27.16
C GLN A 264 -14.51 6.29 28.32
N ALA A 265 -15.44 6.62 29.22
CA ALA A 265 -15.18 7.56 30.32
C ALA A 265 -14.18 7.01 31.35
N ASP A 266 -14.19 5.70 31.59
CA ASP A 266 -13.28 5.02 32.51
C ASP A 266 -12.68 3.79 31.80
N PRO A 267 -11.57 3.98 31.06
CA PRO A 267 -10.96 2.88 30.34
C PRO A 267 -10.25 1.90 31.28
N ALA A 268 -10.32 0.61 30.94
CA ALA A 268 -9.53 -0.41 31.62
C ALA A 268 -8.03 -0.04 31.60
N ARG A 269 -7.33 -0.30 32.70
CA ARG A 269 -5.90 0.04 32.86
C ARG A 269 -4.97 -0.88 32.07
N LEU A 270 -5.43 -2.07 31.74
CA LEU A 270 -4.64 -3.08 31.03
C LEU A 270 -5.41 -3.58 29.80
N PRO A 271 -4.71 -3.99 28.74
CA PRO A 271 -5.32 -4.67 27.61
C PRO A 271 -5.97 -5.99 28.06
N GLY A 272 -7.16 -6.27 27.55
CA GLY A 272 -7.87 -7.53 27.82
C GLY A 272 -7.17 -8.73 27.19
N ASP A 273 -7.50 -9.94 27.65
CA ASP A 273 -6.82 -11.18 27.26
C ASP A 273 -6.82 -11.43 25.74
N GLY A 274 -7.91 -11.07 25.04
CA GLY A 274 -7.99 -11.19 23.58
C GLY A 274 -7.00 -10.29 22.84
N ILE A 275 -6.64 -9.12 23.38
CA ILE A 275 -5.60 -8.25 22.81
C ILE A 275 -4.22 -8.80 23.13
N ARG A 276 -4.00 -9.29 24.35
CA ARG A 276 -2.73 -9.92 24.73
C ARG A 276 -2.40 -11.12 23.85
N ALA A 277 -3.40 -11.97 23.59
CA ALA A 277 -3.26 -13.09 22.67
C ALA A 277 -2.84 -12.62 21.25
N LEU A 278 -3.40 -11.53 20.74
CA LEU A 278 -2.98 -10.96 19.45
C LEU A 278 -1.58 -10.34 19.48
N ILE A 279 -1.10 -9.84 20.62
CA ILE A 279 0.28 -9.36 20.72
C ILE A 279 1.27 -10.53 20.74
N GLU A 280 0.91 -11.60 21.45
CA GLU A 280 1.70 -12.82 21.62
C GLU A 280 1.62 -13.78 20.43
N ASP A 281 0.67 -13.57 19.52
CA ASP A 281 0.53 -14.39 18.33
C ASP A 281 1.78 -14.23 17.42
N ASN A 282 2.55 -15.30 17.30
CA ASN A 282 3.74 -15.35 16.46
C ASN A 282 3.44 -15.62 14.97
N SER A 283 2.16 -15.69 14.58
CA SER A 283 1.79 -15.77 13.17
C SER A 283 2.24 -14.51 12.43
N VAL A 284 2.99 -14.68 11.35
CA VAL A 284 3.49 -13.57 10.52
C VAL A 284 2.63 -13.47 9.28
N ILE A 285 1.88 -12.38 9.13
CA ILE A 285 0.96 -12.20 7.99
C ILE A 285 1.70 -12.10 6.66
N ILE A 286 1.16 -12.67 5.58
CA ILE A 286 1.74 -12.50 4.24
C ILE A 286 1.46 -11.10 3.74
N PHE A 287 2.52 -10.36 3.44
CA PHE A 287 2.34 -9.02 2.92
C PHE A 287 1.69 -9.07 1.54
N PRO A 288 0.72 -8.18 1.26
CA PRO A 288 0.17 -8.06 -0.08
C PRO A 288 1.32 -7.72 -1.02
N GLN A 289 1.74 -8.69 -1.83
CA GLN A 289 2.59 -8.41 -2.99
C GLN A 289 1.79 -7.52 -3.93
N GLU A 290 2.48 -6.76 -4.79
CA GLU A 290 1.86 -6.07 -5.93
C GLU A 290 1.09 -7.09 -6.79
N HIS A 291 -0.12 -7.47 -6.37
CA HIS A 291 -1.15 -7.89 -7.29
C HIS A 291 -1.32 -6.67 -8.15
N SER A 292 -0.83 -6.78 -9.38
CA SER A 292 -0.92 -5.79 -10.43
C SER A 292 -2.33 -5.20 -10.49
N GLN A 293 -2.63 -4.19 -9.66
CA GLN A 293 -3.68 -3.24 -9.95
C GLN A 293 -3.33 -2.73 -11.33
N ALA A 294 -4.22 -2.98 -12.28
CA ALA A 294 -3.97 -2.71 -13.70
C ALA A 294 -3.53 -1.25 -13.82
N THR A 295 -2.23 -1.05 -14.03
CA THR A 295 -1.69 0.30 -14.22
C THR A 295 -2.39 0.87 -15.43
N THR A 296 -3.14 1.96 -15.23
CA THR A 296 -3.99 2.55 -16.26
C THR A 296 -3.21 3.56 -17.08
N ILE A 297 -3.73 3.83 -18.28
CA ILE A 297 -3.12 4.77 -19.21
C ILE A 297 -3.14 6.21 -18.70
N ARG A 298 -3.95 6.54 -17.67
CA ARG A 298 -3.97 7.85 -16.99
C ARG A 298 -2.57 8.27 -16.52
N LYS A 299 -1.70 7.34 -16.10
CA LYS A 299 -0.32 7.65 -15.68
C LYS A 299 0.54 8.23 -16.81
N LEU A 300 0.18 7.98 -18.06
CA LEU A 300 0.88 8.47 -19.25
C LEU A 300 0.26 9.75 -19.82
N LEU A 301 -0.73 10.34 -19.15
CA LEU A 301 -1.42 11.51 -19.61
C LEU A 301 -0.49 12.73 -19.63
N ARG A 302 -0.29 13.28 -20.82
CA ARG A 302 0.32 14.59 -21.04
C ARG A 302 -0.74 15.53 -21.60
N HIS A 303 -0.96 16.65 -20.91
CA HIS A 303 -1.89 17.66 -21.40
C HIS A 303 -1.26 18.43 -22.57
N VAL A 304 -1.90 18.41 -23.73
CA VAL A 304 -1.49 19.17 -24.91
C VAL A 304 -2.68 20.02 -25.36
N THR A 305 -2.46 21.32 -25.55
CA THR A 305 -3.54 22.21 -26.01
C THR A 305 -4.04 21.76 -27.39
N PRO A 306 -5.34 21.44 -27.53
CA PRO A 306 -5.85 20.90 -28.79
C PRO A 306 -6.02 21.99 -29.86
N LEU A 307 -5.98 21.55 -31.11
CA LEU A 307 -6.20 22.39 -32.28
C LEU A 307 -7.67 22.36 -32.71
N SER A 308 -8.15 23.48 -33.23
CA SER A 308 -9.43 23.54 -33.92
C SER A 308 -9.32 22.93 -35.33
N PRO A 309 -10.32 22.19 -35.83
CA PRO A 309 -10.31 21.64 -37.20
C PRO A 309 -10.16 22.71 -38.29
N ALA A 310 -10.58 23.96 -38.00
CA ALA A 310 -10.47 25.09 -38.92
C ALA A 310 -9.07 25.75 -38.90
N MET A 311 -8.16 25.31 -38.01
CA MET A 311 -6.83 25.90 -37.91
C MET A 311 -6.03 25.67 -39.20
N GLU A 312 -5.34 26.71 -39.68
CA GLU A 312 -4.49 26.65 -40.86
C GLU A 312 -3.19 25.87 -40.60
N ASN A 313 -2.72 25.11 -41.59
CA ASN A 313 -1.51 24.30 -41.47
C ASN A 313 -0.25 25.12 -41.13
N ASP A 314 -0.12 26.36 -41.61
CA ASP A 314 1.01 27.23 -41.25
C ASP A 314 1.06 27.52 -39.74
N ARG A 315 -0.10 27.63 -39.09
CA ARG A 315 -0.18 27.80 -37.62
C ARG A 315 0.16 26.51 -36.89
N VAL A 316 -0.27 25.36 -37.41
CA VAL A 316 0.11 24.05 -36.87
C VAL A 316 1.63 23.84 -36.95
N TYR A 317 2.23 24.21 -38.08
CA TYR A 317 3.68 24.19 -38.26
C TYR A 317 4.38 25.11 -37.25
N ALA A 318 3.88 26.33 -37.05
CA ALA A 318 4.40 27.26 -36.05
C ALA A 318 4.31 26.71 -34.61
N HIS A 319 3.23 26.00 -34.27
CA HIS A 319 3.09 25.32 -32.96
C HIS A 319 4.20 24.27 -32.74
N PHE A 320 4.53 23.49 -33.76
CA PHE A 320 5.63 22.53 -33.70
C PHE A 320 7.00 23.23 -33.63
N GLU A 321 7.23 24.32 -34.35
CA GLU A 321 8.49 25.07 -34.27
C GLU A 321 8.71 25.71 -32.89
N GLN A 322 7.65 26.28 -32.30
CA GLN A 322 7.72 26.89 -30.97
C GLN A 322 7.90 25.87 -29.84
N ASN A 323 7.43 24.63 -30.03
CA ASN A 323 7.46 23.58 -29.01
C ASN A 323 8.18 22.34 -29.56
N ARG A 324 9.50 22.31 -29.40
CA ARG A 324 10.35 21.24 -29.92
C ARG A 324 10.10 19.87 -29.29
N GLU A 325 9.51 19.83 -28.09
CA GLU A 325 9.15 18.60 -27.36
C GLU A 325 7.80 18.01 -27.79
N LEU A 326 6.99 18.76 -28.56
CA LEU A 326 5.73 18.24 -29.08
C LEU A 326 5.95 17.41 -30.34
N HIS A 327 5.59 16.14 -30.25
CA HIS A 327 5.61 15.19 -31.37
C HIS A 327 4.24 15.07 -32.05
N VAL A 328 3.16 15.32 -31.30
CA VAL A 328 1.78 15.26 -31.80
C VAL A 328 0.92 16.41 -31.30
N LEU A 329 -0.08 16.76 -32.10
CA LEU A 329 -1.10 17.74 -31.77
C LEU A 329 -2.50 17.13 -32.00
N PRO A 330 -3.36 17.07 -30.98
CA PRO A 330 -4.72 16.56 -31.13
C PRO A 330 -5.61 17.61 -31.77
N VAL A 331 -6.50 17.19 -32.65
CA VAL A 331 -7.54 18.03 -33.25
C VAL A 331 -8.86 17.70 -32.56
N VAL A 332 -9.49 18.70 -31.94
CA VAL A 332 -10.69 18.52 -31.10
C VAL A 332 -11.79 19.45 -31.58
N LYS A 333 -13.01 18.92 -31.67
CA LYS A 333 -14.23 19.67 -31.97
C LYS A 333 -15.26 19.39 -30.89
N ASP A 334 -15.81 20.43 -30.27
CA ASP A 334 -16.83 20.31 -29.22
C ASP A 334 -16.41 19.34 -28.08
N ASP A 335 -15.18 19.51 -27.59
CA ASP A 335 -14.49 18.66 -26.59
C ASP A 335 -14.25 17.19 -26.99
N ARG A 336 -14.57 16.82 -28.24
CA ARG A 336 -14.36 15.46 -28.75
C ARG A 336 -13.18 15.40 -29.72
N PRO A 337 -12.28 14.42 -29.58
CA PRO A 337 -11.19 14.25 -30.53
C PRO A 337 -11.73 13.82 -31.90
N VAL A 338 -11.28 14.52 -32.95
CA VAL A 338 -11.66 14.25 -34.35
C VAL A 338 -10.47 13.86 -35.22
N GLY A 339 -9.25 14.03 -34.72
CA GLY A 339 -8.03 13.61 -35.40
C GLY A 339 -6.77 13.96 -34.63
N MET A 340 -5.62 13.60 -35.19
CA MET A 340 -4.31 13.89 -34.61
C MET A 340 -3.31 14.23 -35.72
N ILE A 341 -2.41 15.17 -35.47
CA ILE A 341 -1.36 15.55 -36.43
C ILE A 341 -0.01 15.16 -35.85
N ASN A 342 0.73 14.33 -36.59
CA ASN A 342 2.11 13.98 -36.27
C ASN A 342 3.08 15.02 -36.87
N ARG A 343 4.07 15.44 -36.07
CA ARG A 343 5.13 16.38 -36.47
C ARG A 343 5.87 15.93 -37.73
N TYR A 344 6.36 14.68 -37.75
CA TYR A 344 7.12 14.11 -38.84
C TYR A 344 6.31 14.13 -40.15
N SER A 345 5.07 13.66 -40.11
CA SER A 345 4.17 13.63 -41.27
C SER A 345 3.88 15.03 -41.82
N LEU A 346 3.70 16.02 -40.95
CA LEU A 346 3.47 17.39 -41.38
C LEU A 346 4.74 18.02 -41.97
N ILE A 347 5.88 17.90 -41.29
CA ILE A 347 7.15 18.48 -41.71
C ILE A 347 7.65 17.84 -43.01
N ASP A 348 7.58 16.51 -43.15
CA ASP A 348 7.97 15.81 -44.39
C ASP A 348 7.16 16.30 -45.59
N ARG A 349 5.85 16.47 -45.42
CA ARG A 349 4.99 17.00 -46.48
C ARG A 349 5.29 18.46 -46.79
N PHE A 350 5.56 19.28 -45.77
CA PHE A 350 5.88 20.71 -45.93
C PHE A 350 7.28 20.96 -46.50
N ALA A 351 8.21 20.01 -46.34
CA ALA A 351 9.56 20.09 -46.91
C ALA A 351 9.57 19.84 -48.43
N ARG A 352 8.52 19.26 -49.01
CA ARG A 352 8.42 19.03 -50.46
C ARG A 352 8.13 20.34 -51.20
N PRO A 353 8.71 20.55 -52.39
CA PRO A 353 8.53 21.79 -53.16
C PRO A 353 7.06 22.16 -53.36
N PHE A 354 6.74 23.45 -53.22
CA PHE A 354 5.41 24.05 -53.44
C PHE A 354 4.28 23.58 -52.51
N GLN A 355 4.51 22.64 -51.59
CA GLN A 355 3.46 22.14 -50.68
C GLN A 355 3.01 23.20 -49.67
N ARG A 356 3.95 23.97 -49.13
CA ARG A 356 3.63 25.01 -48.15
C ARG A 356 2.79 26.12 -48.78
N GLU A 357 3.13 26.57 -49.98
CA GLU A 357 2.40 27.61 -50.71
C GLU A 357 0.99 27.15 -51.12
N LEU A 358 0.82 25.87 -51.45
CA LEU A 358 -0.46 25.29 -51.88
C LEU A 358 -1.41 24.93 -50.74
N TYR A 359 -0.87 24.59 -49.56
CA TYR A 359 -1.64 23.99 -48.46
C TYR A 359 -1.50 24.69 -47.10
N GLY A 360 -0.60 25.68 -46.96
CA GLY A 360 -0.35 26.39 -45.71
C GLY A 360 -1.59 27.07 -45.12
N ARG A 361 -2.39 27.73 -45.96
CA ARG A 361 -3.65 28.40 -45.58
C ARG A 361 -4.87 27.47 -45.56
N LYS A 362 -4.72 26.19 -45.90
CA LYS A 362 -5.84 25.24 -45.86
C LYS A 362 -6.02 24.69 -44.43
N PRO A 363 -7.22 24.17 -44.09
CA PRO A 363 -7.46 23.59 -42.78
C PRO A 363 -6.55 22.39 -42.48
N CYS A 364 -6.24 22.22 -41.20
CA CYS A 364 -5.37 21.17 -40.69
C CYS A 364 -5.95 19.75 -40.83
N THR A 365 -7.26 19.65 -41.06
CA THR A 365 -7.95 18.38 -41.37
C THR A 365 -7.42 17.67 -42.62
N GLN A 366 -6.73 18.37 -43.52
CA GLN A 366 -6.10 17.77 -44.70
C GLN A 366 -4.84 16.96 -44.38
N PHE A 367 -4.19 17.24 -43.25
CA PHE A 367 -2.93 16.62 -42.84
C PHE A 367 -3.04 15.83 -41.54
N MET A 368 -4.22 15.82 -40.91
CA MET A 368 -4.49 15.00 -39.73
C MET A 368 -4.74 13.54 -40.11
N ASP A 369 -4.33 12.66 -39.21
CA ASP A 369 -4.89 11.33 -39.11
C ASP A 369 -6.32 11.43 -38.56
N ALA A 370 -7.29 10.96 -39.34
CA ALA A 370 -8.71 10.99 -39.00
C ALA A 370 -9.16 9.78 -38.18
N ALA A 371 -8.30 8.77 -37.99
CA ALA A 371 -8.59 7.58 -37.20
C ALA A 371 -7.48 7.32 -36.15
N PRO A 372 -7.15 8.29 -35.28
CA PRO A 372 -6.15 8.08 -34.24
C PRO A 372 -6.65 7.04 -33.23
N LEU A 373 -5.71 6.37 -32.55
CA LEU A 373 -6.06 5.54 -31.41
C LEU A 373 -6.59 6.43 -30.27
N VAL A 374 -7.86 6.23 -29.91
CA VAL A 374 -8.53 6.91 -28.79
C VAL A 374 -8.84 5.90 -27.71
N VAL A 375 -8.35 6.15 -26.49
CA VAL A 375 -8.52 5.26 -25.34
C VAL A 375 -9.14 6.00 -24.17
N ASP A 376 -9.89 5.28 -23.33
CA ASP A 376 -10.38 5.84 -22.07
C ASP A 376 -9.23 5.85 -21.06
N HIS A 377 -9.20 6.86 -20.20
CA HIS A 377 -8.16 7.00 -19.16
C HIS A 377 -8.08 5.80 -18.19
N LYS A 378 -9.15 5.00 -18.06
CA LYS A 378 -9.19 3.78 -17.24
C LYS A 378 -8.71 2.53 -17.98
N THR A 379 -8.47 2.60 -19.28
CA THR A 379 -7.94 1.47 -20.05
C THR A 379 -6.57 1.04 -19.50
N SER A 380 -6.34 -0.26 -19.38
CA SER A 380 -5.09 -0.81 -18.85
C SER A 380 -3.94 -0.63 -19.84
N VAL A 381 -2.73 -0.45 -19.31
CA VAL A 381 -1.50 -0.32 -20.10
C VAL A 381 -1.29 -1.52 -21.03
N GLN A 382 -1.59 -2.74 -20.58
CA GLN A 382 -1.47 -3.95 -21.42
C GLN A 382 -2.45 -3.96 -22.59
N GLU A 383 -3.69 -3.50 -22.38
CA GLU A 383 -4.69 -3.46 -23.45
C GLU A 383 -4.32 -2.42 -24.51
N VAL A 384 -3.87 -1.24 -24.10
CA VAL A 384 -3.37 -0.23 -25.05
C VAL A 384 -2.14 -0.75 -25.82
N GLY A 385 -1.23 -1.46 -25.14
CA GLY A 385 -0.09 -2.11 -25.78
C GLY A 385 -0.49 -3.15 -26.84
N ARG A 386 -1.55 -3.93 -26.57
CA ARG A 386 -2.12 -4.89 -27.52
C ARG A 386 -2.75 -4.19 -28.73
N LEU A 387 -3.52 -3.13 -28.50
CA LEU A 387 -4.13 -2.32 -29.56
C LEU A 387 -3.06 -1.73 -30.50
N LEU A 388 -1.99 -1.16 -29.94
CA LEU A 388 -0.87 -0.63 -30.73
C LEU A 388 -0.11 -1.71 -31.50
N SER A 389 0.03 -2.90 -30.93
CA SER A 389 0.71 -4.02 -31.59
C SER A 389 -0.12 -4.63 -32.72
N ALA A 390 -1.45 -4.59 -32.62
CA ALA A 390 -2.37 -5.10 -33.64
C ALA A 390 -2.56 -4.14 -34.84
N SER A 391 -2.33 -2.84 -34.64
CA SER A 391 -2.44 -1.82 -35.68
C SER A 391 -1.22 -1.85 -36.63
N ALA A 392 -1.34 -2.60 -37.72
CA ALA A 392 -0.29 -2.74 -38.73
C ALA A 392 0.18 -1.39 -39.32
N GLN A 393 1.47 -1.12 -39.16
CA GLN A 393 2.34 -0.26 -39.98
C GLN A 393 2.30 1.28 -39.87
N HIS A 394 1.36 1.93 -39.16
CA HIS A 394 1.33 3.42 -39.14
C HIS A 394 1.27 4.12 -37.77
N HIS A 395 1.04 3.44 -36.64
CA HIS A 395 0.78 4.12 -35.36
C HIS A 395 1.80 3.88 -34.23
N ILE A 396 2.86 3.10 -34.47
CA ILE A 396 3.81 2.72 -33.41
C ILE A 396 4.55 3.94 -32.84
N PHE A 397 4.68 5.03 -33.60
CA PHE A 397 5.44 6.23 -33.21
C PHE A 397 4.59 7.49 -32.99
N ASP A 398 3.26 7.39 -33.11
CA ASP A 398 2.39 8.56 -33.24
C ASP A 398 1.67 8.94 -31.93
N GLY A 399 1.79 8.16 -30.87
CA GLY A 399 1.03 8.39 -29.64
C GLY A 399 -0.47 8.12 -29.80
N PHE A 400 -1.24 8.40 -28.76
CA PHE A 400 -2.68 8.12 -28.70
C PHE A 400 -3.41 9.22 -27.92
N ILE A 401 -4.71 9.36 -28.17
CA ILE A 401 -5.56 10.33 -27.47
C ILE A 401 -6.19 9.67 -26.25
N ILE A 402 -6.15 10.36 -25.11
CA ILE A 402 -6.76 9.91 -23.87
C ILE A 402 -8.05 10.71 -23.65
N THR A 403 -9.11 10.00 -23.31
CA THR A 403 -10.43 10.58 -23.04
C THR A 403 -10.97 10.21 -21.67
N GLU A 404 -11.85 11.05 -21.14
CA GLU A 404 -12.71 10.74 -20.01
C GLU A 404 -14.16 10.94 -20.45
N GLN A 405 -14.96 9.88 -20.42
CA GLN A 405 -16.35 9.91 -20.91
C GLN A 405 -16.48 10.43 -22.36
N GLY A 406 -15.48 10.13 -23.19
CA GLY A 406 -15.41 10.56 -24.60
C GLY A 406 -15.00 12.02 -24.82
N ARG A 407 -14.64 12.77 -23.77
CA ARG A 407 -14.07 14.11 -23.86
C ARG A 407 -12.55 14.06 -23.85
N TYR A 408 -11.91 14.93 -24.63
CA TYR A 408 -10.45 15.04 -24.67
C TYR A 408 -9.90 15.52 -23.32
N ILE A 409 -8.91 14.80 -22.77
CA ILE A 409 -8.21 15.20 -21.54
C ILE A 409 -6.69 15.26 -21.71
N GLY A 410 -6.14 14.64 -22.76
CA GLY A 410 -4.70 14.60 -22.98
C GLY A 410 -4.29 13.65 -24.09
N VAL A 411 -2.98 13.51 -24.27
CA VAL A 411 -2.36 12.52 -25.16
C VAL A 411 -1.38 11.65 -24.38
N GLY A 412 -1.12 10.45 -24.87
CA GLY A 412 -0.08 9.56 -24.38
C GLY A 412 0.95 9.24 -25.47
N ASN A 413 2.19 8.97 -25.05
CA ASN A 413 3.28 8.61 -25.95
C ASN A 413 3.50 7.08 -25.95
N SER A 414 3.63 6.49 -27.13
CA SER A 414 3.95 5.07 -27.29
C SER A 414 5.31 4.68 -26.68
N GLN A 415 6.31 5.59 -26.68
CA GLN A 415 7.61 5.33 -26.05
C GLN A 415 7.50 5.22 -24.53
N ASP A 416 6.77 6.15 -23.89
CA ASP A 416 6.53 6.11 -22.44
C ASP A 416 5.70 4.88 -22.06
N LEU A 417 4.74 4.51 -22.91
CA LEU A 417 3.97 3.28 -22.74
C LEU A 417 4.85 2.03 -22.81
N MET A 418 5.73 1.93 -23.80
CA MET A 418 6.67 0.82 -23.91
C MET A 418 7.66 0.79 -22.75
N ALA A 419 8.17 1.93 -22.31
CA ALA A 419 9.04 2.02 -21.13
C ALA A 419 8.30 1.57 -19.86
N LEU A 420 7.04 1.96 -19.70
CA LEU A 420 6.19 1.54 -18.57
C LEU A 420 5.86 0.05 -18.63
N ILE A 421 5.53 -0.50 -19.81
CA ILE A 421 5.35 -1.95 -20.02
C ILE A 421 6.65 -2.69 -19.69
N THR A 422 7.79 -2.17 -20.13
CA THR A 422 9.09 -2.78 -19.88
C THR A 422 9.44 -2.75 -18.40
N ASP A 423 9.20 -1.63 -17.70
CA ASP A 423 9.42 -1.53 -16.25
C ASP A 423 8.49 -2.48 -15.48
N MET A 424 7.22 -2.57 -15.88
CA MET A 424 6.27 -3.54 -15.33
C MET A 424 6.72 -4.98 -15.59
N GLN A 425 7.20 -5.28 -16.80
CA GLN A 425 7.75 -6.59 -17.15
C GLN A 425 9.03 -6.90 -16.37
N ILE A 426 9.91 -5.92 -16.17
CA ILE A 426 11.13 -6.07 -15.36
C ILE A 426 10.77 -6.33 -13.89
N ARG A 427 9.79 -5.61 -13.32
CA ARG A 427 9.32 -5.82 -11.93
C ARG A 427 8.66 -7.17 -11.75
N ALA A 428 7.73 -7.53 -12.65
CA ALA A 428 7.07 -8.83 -12.64
C ALA A 428 8.05 -9.98 -12.87
N ALA A 429 8.95 -9.85 -13.85
CA ALA A 429 9.96 -10.85 -14.17
C ALA A 429 11.10 -10.92 -13.14
N ARG A 430 11.34 -9.87 -12.34
CA ARG A 430 12.38 -9.93 -11.30
C ARG A 430 12.04 -10.95 -10.23
N TYR A 431 10.76 -11.10 -9.89
CA TYR A 431 10.37 -11.74 -8.63
C TYR A 431 9.19 -12.71 -8.71
N ALA A 432 8.51 -12.87 -9.84
CA ALA A 432 7.50 -13.90 -10.03
C ALA A 432 7.92 -14.91 -11.10
N ASN A 433 7.46 -16.15 -10.97
CA ASN A 433 7.68 -17.16 -11.99
C ASN A 433 6.80 -16.86 -13.22
N PRO A 434 7.37 -16.85 -14.44
CA PRO A 434 6.66 -16.42 -15.65
C PRO A 434 5.47 -17.32 -16.02
N LEU A 435 5.51 -18.60 -15.64
CA LEU A 435 4.45 -19.56 -15.96
C LEU A 435 3.31 -19.47 -14.96
N THR A 436 3.60 -19.60 -13.66
CA THR A 436 2.54 -19.71 -12.63
C THR A 436 2.13 -18.38 -12.02
N GLN A 437 2.89 -17.30 -12.26
CA GLN A 437 2.74 -15.99 -11.58
C GLN A 437 2.93 -16.04 -10.06
N LEU A 438 3.36 -17.18 -9.51
CA LEU A 438 3.69 -17.31 -8.10
C LEU A 438 5.02 -16.62 -7.78
N PRO A 439 5.21 -16.16 -6.53
CA PRO A 439 6.47 -15.58 -6.07
C PRO A 439 7.67 -16.50 -6.34
N GLY A 440 8.76 -15.94 -6.83
CA GLY A 440 10.02 -16.64 -7.10
C GLY A 440 10.99 -16.63 -5.92
N ASN A 441 12.27 -16.92 -6.19
CA ASN A 441 13.29 -17.14 -5.16
C ASN A 441 13.49 -15.96 -4.19
N VAL A 442 13.48 -14.72 -4.68
CA VAL A 442 13.75 -13.56 -3.82
C VAL A 442 12.62 -13.37 -2.78
N PRO A 443 11.33 -13.30 -3.17
CA PRO A 443 10.24 -13.29 -2.20
C PRO A 443 10.21 -14.46 -1.22
N ILE A 444 10.53 -15.68 -1.68
CA ILE A 444 10.61 -16.87 -0.82
C ILE A 444 11.65 -16.64 0.29
N ASN A 445 12.85 -16.15 -0.07
CA ASN A 445 13.93 -15.90 0.87
C ASN A 445 13.59 -14.77 1.84
N GLU A 446 13.06 -13.64 1.34
CA GLU A 446 12.65 -12.50 2.19
C GLU A 446 11.58 -12.92 3.21
N HIS A 447 10.58 -13.70 2.78
CA HIS A 447 9.53 -14.18 3.68
C HIS A 447 10.10 -15.13 4.76
N MET A 448 11.03 -16.01 4.38
CA MET A 448 11.71 -16.93 5.28
C MET A 448 12.60 -16.20 6.30
N GLU A 449 13.35 -15.17 5.89
CA GLU A 449 14.12 -14.30 6.80
C GLU A 449 13.21 -13.56 7.79
N ARG A 450 12.04 -13.12 7.32
CA ARG A 450 11.06 -12.46 8.18
C ARG A 450 10.48 -13.41 9.24
N LEU A 451 10.14 -14.64 8.86
CA LEU A 451 9.71 -15.67 9.81
C LEU A 451 10.80 -15.96 10.86
N LEU A 452 12.06 -16.05 10.42
CA LEU A 452 13.22 -16.25 11.32
C LEU A 452 13.44 -15.08 12.28
N SER A 453 13.47 -13.84 11.78
CA SER A 453 13.71 -12.64 12.59
C SER A 453 12.63 -12.40 13.63
N ARG A 454 11.39 -12.86 13.38
CA ARG A 454 10.28 -12.82 14.33
C ARG A 454 10.25 -14.01 15.29
N GLY A 455 11.08 -15.03 15.10
CA GLY A 455 11.03 -16.23 15.91
C GLY A 455 9.71 -16.98 15.75
N ALA A 456 9.13 -16.98 14.54
CA ALA A 456 7.93 -17.73 14.23
C ALA A 456 8.26 -19.22 14.04
N CYS A 457 7.35 -20.10 14.47
CA CYS A 457 7.40 -21.51 14.13
C CYS A 457 6.74 -21.71 12.77
N PHE A 458 7.41 -22.39 11.85
CA PHE A 458 6.84 -22.72 10.55
C PHE A 458 7.42 -24.02 9.99
N VAL A 459 6.81 -24.54 8.94
CA VAL A 459 7.28 -25.71 8.20
C VAL A 459 7.63 -25.28 6.79
N ALA A 460 8.89 -25.46 6.42
CA ALA A 460 9.34 -25.25 5.05
C ALA A 460 9.21 -26.56 4.28
N CYS A 461 8.43 -26.53 3.19
CA CYS A 461 8.15 -27.69 2.35
C CYS A 461 8.70 -27.45 0.94
N TYR A 462 9.62 -28.31 0.50
CA TYR A 462 10.01 -28.39 -0.90
C TYR A 462 9.07 -29.36 -1.62
N CYS A 463 8.41 -28.92 -2.69
CA CYS A 463 7.61 -29.76 -3.56
C CYS A 463 8.27 -29.92 -4.93
N ASP A 464 8.26 -31.13 -5.49
CA ASP A 464 8.83 -31.43 -6.81
C ASP A 464 8.09 -32.60 -7.48
N ILE A 465 7.99 -32.59 -8.81
CA ILE A 465 7.37 -33.66 -9.59
C ILE A 465 8.44 -34.68 -10.02
N ASP A 466 8.39 -35.87 -9.44
CA ASP A 466 9.21 -36.99 -9.86
C ASP A 466 8.89 -37.44 -11.28
N HIS A 467 9.92 -37.90 -12.00
CA HIS A 467 9.81 -38.40 -13.37
C HIS A 467 9.12 -37.42 -14.36
N PHE A 468 9.20 -36.11 -14.10
CA PHE A 468 8.56 -35.10 -14.95
C PHE A 468 9.18 -34.98 -16.34
N LYS A 469 10.50 -35.15 -16.48
CA LYS A 469 11.17 -35.13 -17.79
C LYS A 469 10.64 -36.24 -18.73
N PRO A 470 10.60 -37.53 -18.33
CA PRO A 470 9.96 -38.58 -19.13
C PRO A 470 8.52 -38.25 -19.55
N TYR A 471 7.75 -37.57 -18.69
CA TYR A 471 6.41 -37.10 -19.05
C TYR A 471 6.45 -36.06 -20.18
N ASN A 472 7.33 -35.05 -20.08
CA ASN A 472 7.50 -34.05 -21.15
C ASN A 472 7.97 -34.67 -22.47
N ASP A 473 8.84 -35.67 -22.39
CA ASP A 473 9.35 -36.37 -23.57
C ASP A 473 8.23 -37.19 -24.26
N ALA A 474 7.31 -37.77 -23.50
CA ALA A 474 6.18 -38.56 -24.03
C ALA A 474 4.95 -37.72 -24.46
N TYR A 475 4.62 -36.66 -23.71
CA TYR A 475 3.38 -35.89 -23.86
C TYR A 475 3.57 -34.47 -24.40
N GLY A 476 4.83 -34.01 -24.49
CA GLY A 476 5.20 -32.68 -24.96
C GLY A 476 5.14 -31.60 -23.89
N TYR A 477 6.02 -30.60 -24.03
CA TYR A 477 6.18 -29.49 -23.07
C TYR A 477 4.90 -28.73 -22.75
N ARG A 478 3.98 -28.56 -23.72
CA ARG A 478 2.71 -27.86 -23.47
C ARG A 478 1.86 -28.56 -22.41
N LYS A 479 1.78 -29.90 -22.45
CA LYS A 479 1.09 -30.67 -21.42
C LYS A 479 1.85 -30.65 -20.09
N GLY A 480 3.18 -30.59 -20.14
CA GLY A 480 4.01 -30.34 -18.96
C GLY A 480 3.67 -29.02 -18.26
N ASP A 481 3.59 -27.94 -19.03
CA ASP A 481 3.22 -26.62 -18.51
C ASP A 481 1.82 -26.64 -17.85
N ASP A 482 0.86 -27.37 -18.43
CA ASP A 482 -0.47 -27.56 -17.84
C ASP A 482 -0.39 -28.24 -16.46
N VAL A 483 0.49 -29.22 -16.28
CA VAL A 483 0.74 -29.88 -14.99
C VAL A 483 1.36 -28.91 -13.98
N ILE A 484 2.35 -28.11 -14.38
CA ILE A 484 2.98 -27.10 -13.50
C ILE A 484 1.95 -26.04 -13.08
N LEU A 485 1.15 -25.54 -14.02
CA LEU A 485 0.08 -24.57 -13.76
C LEU A 485 -0.98 -25.14 -12.80
N MET A 486 -1.37 -26.40 -12.98
CA MET A 486 -2.29 -27.08 -12.08
C MET A 486 -1.68 -27.23 -10.69
N LEU A 487 -0.43 -27.69 -10.59
CA LEU A 487 0.25 -27.85 -9.30
C LEU A 487 0.33 -26.50 -8.56
N GLY A 488 0.69 -25.42 -9.24
CA GLY A 488 0.69 -24.08 -8.64
C GLY A 488 -0.67 -23.68 -8.07
N LYS A 489 -1.77 -23.94 -8.80
CA LYS A 489 -3.14 -23.68 -8.34
C LYS A 489 -3.54 -24.58 -7.17
N LEU A 490 -3.18 -25.86 -7.23
CA LEU A 490 -3.44 -26.85 -6.19
C LEU A 490 -2.78 -26.45 -4.87
N LEU A 491 -1.49 -26.10 -4.93
CA LEU A 491 -0.73 -25.66 -3.77
C LEU A 491 -1.32 -24.38 -3.18
N ALA A 492 -1.59 -23.36 -4.00
CA ALA A 492 -2.17 -22.10 -3.56
C ALA A 492 -3.59 -22.26 -2.98
N GLY A 493 -4.39 -23.21 -3.49
CA GLY A 493 -5.77 -23.43 -3.03
C GLY A 493 -5.91 -24.23 -1.73
N LEU A 494 -4.83 -24.87 -1.27
CA LEU A 494 -4.85 -25.74 -0.07
C LEU A 494 -4.15 -25.14 1.14
N VAL A 495 -3.58 -23.95 1.01
CA VAL A 495 -2.91 -23.21 2.08
C VAL A 495 -3.78 -22.05 2.58
N ASP A 496 -3.43 -21.48 3.74
CA ASP A 496 -4.09 -20.28 4.26
C ASP A 496 -3.43 -19.03 3.66
N PRO A 497 -4.09 -18.26 2.80
CA PRO A 497 -3.47 -17.12 2.13
C PRO A 497 -3.05 -15.99 3.09
N GLN A 498 -3.53 -15.98 4.33
CA GLN A 498 -3.13 -14.98 5.33
C GLN A 498 -1.86 -15.39 6.09
N ALA A 499 -1.60 -16.69 6.23
CA ALA A 499 -0.54 -17.23 7.08
C ALA A 499 0.50 -18.11 6.35
N ASP A 500 0.18 -18.70 5.20
CA ASP A 500 0.99 -19.70 4.53
C ASP A 500 1.44 -19.23 3.14
N PHE A 501 2.75 -19.27 2.88
CA PHE A 501 3.34 -18.74 1.65
C PHE A 501 3.55 -19.84 0.61
N VAL A 502 3.24 -19.55 -0.65
CA VAL A 502 3.51 -20.44 -1.79
C VAL A 502 4.38 -19.72 -2.80
N GLY A 503 5.51 -20.32 -3.15
CA GLY A 503 6.42 -19.82 -4.18
C GLY A 503 6.77 -20.88 -5.21
N HIS A 504 7.15 -20.42 -6.41
CA HIS A 504 7.62 -21.25 -7.51
C HIS A 504 9.08 -20.89 -7.83
N ILE A 505 10.00 -21.80 -7.50
CA ILE A 505 11.45 -21.66 -7.68
C ILE A 505 11.80 -21.69 -9.17
N GLY A 506 11.31 -22.70 -9.88
CA GLY A 506 11.49 -22.87 -11.33
C GLY A 506 11.22 -24.31 -11.78
N GLY A 507 10.84 -24.49 -13.06
CA GLY A 507 10.53 -25.83 -13.59
C GLY A 507 9.37 -26.48 -12.85
N ASP A 508 9.64 -27.60 -12.20
CA ASP A 508 8.73 -28.38 -11.35
C ASP A 508 8.97 -28.16 -9.84
N ASP A 509 9.87 -27.24 -9.46
CA ASP A 509 10.25 -26.96 -8.07
C ASP A 509 9.39 -25.86 -7.41
N PHE A 510 8.72 -26.18 -6.31
CA PHE A 510 7.92 -25.25 -5.51
C PHE A 510 8.35 -25.22 -4.03
N MET A 511 8.09 -24.11 -3.36
CA MET A 511 8.34 -23.93 -1.92
C MET A 511 7.06 -23.50 -1.22
N LEU A 512 6.74 -24.16 -0.10
CA LEU A 512 5.70 -23.73 0.83
C LEU A 512 6.34 -23.34 2.16
N LEU A 513 5.84 -22.28 2.79
CA LEU A 513 6.19 -21.90 4.15
C LEU A 513 4.90 -21.86 4.95
N LEU A 514 4.64 -22.92 5.72
CA LEU A 514 3.36 -23.17 6.38
C LEU A 514 3.45 -22.85 7.87
N GLN A 515 2.60 -21.96 8.36
CA GLN A 515 2.50 -21.60 9.78
C GLN A 515 1.37 -22.35 10.50
N CYS A 516 0.44 -22.94 9.74
CA CYS A 516 -0.69 -23.68 10.27
C CYS A 516 -0.31 -25.00 10.98
N GLU A 517 -1.05 -25.36 12.03
CA GLU A 517 -0.83 -26.63 12.75
C GLU A 517 -1.25 -27.86 11.93
N ASP A 518 -2.21 -27.72 11.02
CA ASP A 518 -2.74 -28.82 10.19
C ASP A 518 -1.90 -29.10 8.92
N TRP A 519 -0.68 -28.54 8.83
CA TRP A 519 0.18 -28.61 7.65
C TRP A 519 0.41 -30.05 7.12
N GLU A 520 0.60 -31.06 7.99
CA GLU A 520 0.78 -32.46 7.55
C GLU A 520 -0.46 -32.97 6.80
N ALA A 521 -1.64 -32.64 7.29
CA ALA A 521 -2.90 -33.01 6.65
C ALA A 521 -3.07 -32.27 5.31
N ARG A 522 -2.64 -31.01 5.22
CA ARG A 522 -2.64 -30.24 3.96
C ARG A 522 -1.72 -30.86 2.92
N CYS A 523 -0.48 -31.19 3.29
CA CYS A 523 0.46 -31.89 2.41
C CYS A 523 -0.10 -33.23 1.94
N ALA A 524 -0.69 -34.02 2.84
CA ALA A 524 -1.31 -35.29 2.46
C ALA A 524 -2.49 -35.12 1.47
N ARG A 525 -3.27 -34.03 1.58
CA ARG A 525 -4.31 -33.68 0.59
C ARG A 525 -3.69 -33.27 -0.75
N MET A 526 -2.61 -32.49 -0.75
CA MET A 526 -1.90 -32.07 -1.96
C MET A 526 -1.43 -33.29 -2.76
N LEU A 527 -0.80 -34.26 -2.10
CA LEU A 527 -0.36 -35.52 -2.72
C LEU A 527 -1.53 -36.26 -3.38
N ARG A 528 -2.62 -36.50 -2.65
CA ARG A 528 -3.79 -37.22 -3.18
C ARG A 528 -4.46 -36.51 -4.35
N GLN A 529 -4.60 -35.18 -4.29
CA GLN A 529 -5.23 -34.42 -5.38
C GLN A 529 -4.34 -34.34 -6.61
N PHE A 530 -3.02 -34.29 -6.43
CA PHE A 530 -2.07 -34.39 -7.54
C PHE A 530 -2.20 -35.74 -8.25
N ASP A 531 -2.21 -36.85 -7.51
CA ASP A 531 -2.37 -38.20 -8.07
C ASP A 531 -3.68 -38.34 -8.87
N GLN A 532 -4.80 -37.90 -8.29
CA GLN A 532 -6.12 -37.91 -8.95
C GLN A 532 -6.13 -37.10 -10.25
N TYR A 533 -5.42 -35.97 -10.28
CA TYR A 533 -5.33 -35.15 -11.48
C TYR A 533 -4.46 -35.83 -12.55
N MET A 534 -3.34 -36.44 -12.14
CA MET A 534 -2.45 -37.17 -13.07
C MET A 534 -3.15 -38.36 -13.71
N GLU A 535 -3.97 -39.11 -12.98
CA GLU A 535 -4.79 -40.20 -13.52
C GLU A 535 -5.69 -39.76 -14.68
N GLY A 536 -6.21 -38.52 -14.64
CA GLY A 536 -7.05 -37.96 -15.71
C GLY A 536 -6.29 -37.44 -16.93
N LEU A 537 -4.97 -37.21 -16.81
CA LEU A 537 -4.14 -36.68 -17.90
C LEU A 537 -3.36 -37.76 -18.67
N LEU A 538 -3.07 -38.88 -18.01
CA LEU A 538 -2.32 -39.98 -18.60
C LEU A 538 -3.19 -40.81 -19.55
N ALA A 539 -2.58 -41.34 -20.60
CA ALA A 539 -3.26 -42.28 -21.50
C ALA A 539 -3.62 -43.57 -20.75
N PRO A 540 -4.80 -44.19 -21.02
CA PRO A 540 -5.21 -45.43 -20.35
C PRO A 540 -4.18 -46.56 -20.45
N GLU A 541 -3.44 -46.62 -21.57
CA GLU A 541 -2.40 -47.63 -21.80
C GLU A 541 -1.17 -47.42 -20.90
N ASP A 542 -0.80 -46.18 -20.61
CA ASP A 542 0.32 -45.85 -19.71
C ASP A 542 -0.07 -46.09 -18.25
N LEU A 543 -1.32 -45.76 -17.90
CA LEU A 543 -1.89 -46.02 -16.58
C LEU A 543 -1.95 -47.53 -16.29
N ALA A 544 -2.44 -48.32 -17.25
CA ALA A 544 -2.53 -49.78 -17.13
C ALA A 544 -1.13 -50.44 -17.02
N ARG A 545 -0.11 -49.85 -17.65
CA ARG A 545 1.29 -50.31 -17.55
C ARG A 545 2.00 -49.84 -16.28
N GLY A 546 1.47 -48.82 -15.59
CA GLY A 546 2.08 -48.23 -14.40
C GLY A 546 3.35 -47.42 -14.69
N GLY A 547 3.54 -46.93 -15.92
CA GLY A 547 4.73 -46.16 -16.28
C GLY A 547 4.81 -45.76 -17.75
N LEU A 548 5.81 -44.93 -18.04
CA LEU A 548 6.09 -44.34 -19.35
C LEU A 548 7.27 -45.05 -20.01
N THR A 549 7.13 -45.39 -21.28
CA THR A 549 8.22 -45.90 -22.12
C THR A 549 8.86 -44.75 -22.90
N GLY A 550 10.16 -44.53 -22.72
CA GLY A 550 10.93 -43.52 -23.44
C GLY A 550 12.28 -44.07 -23.91
N GLU A 551 13.10 -43.22 -24.51
CA GLU A 551 14.49 -43.53 -24.84
C GLU A 551 15.44 -42.84 -23.86
N ASP A 552 16.46 -43.54 -23.39
CA ASP A 552 17.53 -42.94 -22.60
C ASP A 552 18.44 -42.06 -23.48
N ARG A 553 19.44 -41.40 -22.87
CA ARG A 553 20.39 -40.52 -23.60
C ARG A 553 21.24 -41.26 -24.65
N ARG A 554 21.16 -42.59 -24.72
CA ARG A 554 21.88 -43.47 -25.66
C ARG A 554 20.94 -44.11 -26.68
N GLY A 555 19.66 -43.72 -26.71
CA GLY A 555 18.65 -44.26 -27.61
C GLY A 555 18.17 -45.67 -27.24
N GLN A 556 18.40 -46.12 -25.99
CA GLN A 556 17.89 -47.40 -25.52
C GLN A 556 16.50 -47.23 -24.89
N PRO A 557 15.55 -48.16 -25.12
CA PRO A 557 14.24 -48.11 -24.49
C PRO A 557 14.37 -48.24 -22.97
N SER A 558 13.89 -47.23 -22.25
CA SER A 558 13.86 -47.15 -20.79
C SER A 558 12.43 -47.01 -20.27
N PHE A 559 12.12 -47.73 -19.20
CA PHE A 559 10.83 -47.64 -18.51
C PHE A 559 10.96 -46.70 -17.30
N HIS A 560 10.08 -45.72 -17.22
CA HIS A 560 10.03 -44.73 -16.15
C HIS A 560 8.71 -44.87 -15.39
N ALA A 561 8.74 -44.71 -14.07
CA ALA A 561 7.50 -44.66 -13.29
C ALA A 561 6.65 -43.45 -13.69
N LEU A 562 5.35 -43.50 -13.36
CA LEU A 562 4.44 -42.38 -13.57
C LEU A 562 4.87 -41.15 -12.75
N PRO A 563 4.53 -39.93 -13.20
CA PRO A 563 4.82 -38.73 -12.45
C PRO A 563 4.14 -38.73 -11.08
N ALA A 564 4.88 -38.33 -10.06
CA ALA A 564 4.44 -38.33 -8.67
C ALA A 564 4.93 -37.07 -7.96
N LEU A 565 4.22 -36.61 -6.94
CA LEU A 565 4.61 -35.43 -6.17
C LEU A 565 5.42 -35.85 -4.94
N SER A 566 6.63 -35.33 -4.82
CA SER A 566 7.48 -35.50 -3.64
C SER A 566 7.50 -34.22 -2.82
N ILE A 567 7.16 -34.32 -1.52
CA ILE A 567 7.19 -33.20 -0.57
C ILE A 567 8.20 -33.49 0.54
N GLY A 568 9.25 -32.67 0.63
CA GLY A 568 10.23 -32.70 1.71
C GLY A 568 10.01 -31.57 2.70
N CYS A 569 9.74 -31.88 3.95
CA CYS A 569 9.39 -30.92 4.99
C CYS A 569 10.47 -30.81 6.07
N VAL A 570 10.74 -29.58 6.52
CA VAL A 570 11.57 -29.28 7.68
C VAL A 570 10.79 -28.37 8.60
N ARG A 571 10.64 -28.78 9.85
CA ARG A 571 10.08 -27.92 10.90
C ARG A 571 11.15 -26.93 11.36
N VAL A 572 10.86 -25.65 11.23
CA VAL A 572 11.73 -24.55 11.65
C VAL A 572 11.22 -24.03 12.98
N GLU A 573 12.00 -24.27 14.02
CA GLU A 573 11.77 -23.71 15.35
C GLU A 573 12.68 -22.49 15.58
N PRO A 574 12.27 -21.54 16.43
CA PRO A 574 13.06 -20.35 16.71
C PRO A 574 14.47 -20.72 17.20
N GLN A 575 15.48 -19.97 16.75
CA GLN A 575 16.89 -20.13 17.14
C GLN A 575 17.60 -21.43 16.69
N VAL A 576 16.91 -22.34 15.97
CA VAL A 576 17.56 -23.54 15.40
C VAL A 576 18.34 -23.20 14.12
N PHE A 577 17.77 -22.33 13.30
CA PHE A 577 18.37 -21.87 12.04
C PHE A 577 18.73 -20.39 12.13
N SER A 578 19.90 -20.04 11.62
CA SER A 578 20.42 -18.67 11.65
C SER A 578 20.08 -17.87 10.39
N SER A 579 19.82 -18.56 9.27
CA SER A 579 19.56 -17.94 7.98
C SER A 579 18.67 -18.80 7.09
N HIS A 580 18.03 -18.15 6.12
CA HIS A 580 17.21 -18.79 5.09
C HIS A 580 18.02 -19.79 4.22
N HIS A 581 19.34 -19.61 4.12
CA HIS A 581 20.25 -20.52 3.43
C HIS A 581 20.34 -21.90 4.11
N GLU A 582 20.43 -21.94 5.44
CA GLU A 582 20.49 -23.21 6.18
C GLU A 582 19.19 -24.01 6.02
N ILE A 583 18.04 -23.33 6.06
CA ILE A 583 16.73 -23.94 5.82
C ILE A 583 16.66 -24.50 4.40
N SER A 584 17.12 -23.73 3.41
CA SER A 584 17.11 -24.16 2.00
C SER A 584 17.94 -25.43 1.79
N VAL A 585 19.09 -25.57 2.46
CA VAL A 585 19.92 -26.79 2.46
C VAL A 585 19.18 -27.97 3.11
N ALA A 586 18.59 -27.73 4.29
CA ALA A 586 17.83 -28.73 5.05
C ALA A 586 16.65 -29.30 4.24
N VAL A 587 15.86 -28.39 3.67
CA VAL A 587 14.64 -28.69 2.91
C VAL A 587 14.98 -29.38 1.59
N SER A 588 16.09 -29.00 0.94
CA SER A 588 16.63 -29.73 -0.22
C SER A 588 17.07 -31.15 0.12
N TYR A 589 17.60 -31.39 1.33
CA TYR A 589 17.91 -32.74 1.79
C TYR A 589 16.64 -33.55 2.05
N ALA A 590 15.64 -32.96 2.71
CA ALA A 590 14.35 -33.61 2.98
C ALA A 590 13.66 -34.03 1.67
N LYS A 591 13.68 -33.15 0.65
CA LYS A 591 13.21 -33.45 -0.71
C LYS A 591 13.87 -34.72 -1.27
N LYS A 592 15.19 -34.83 -1.19
CA LYS A 592 15.93 -36.02 -1.67
C LYS A 592 15.53 -37.31 -0.96
N GLN A 593 15.09 -37.24 0.30
CA GLN A 593 14.58 -38.41 1.01
C GLN A 593 13.15 -38.77 0.58
N ALA A 594 12.29 -37.78 0.32
CA ALA A 594 10.93 -38.01 -0.21
C ALA A 594 11.00 -38.84 -1.50
N LYS A 595 11.82 -38.42 -2.46
CA LYS A 595 12.03 -39.08 -3.77
C LYS A 595 12.49 -40.54 -3.73
N LYS A 596 12.91 -41.06 -2.57
CA LYS A 596 13.29 -42.48 -2.42
C LYS A 596 12.08 -43.39 -2.30
N THR A 597 10.94 -42.84 -1.92
CA THR A 597 9.68 -43.58 -1.82
C THR A 597 9.03 -43.61 -3.20
N ALA A 598 8.56 -44.78 -3.62
CA ALA A 598 7.86 -44.89 -4.90
C ALA A 598 6.47 -44.25 -4.81
N GLY A 599 6.10 -43.46 -5.82
CA GLY A 599 4.85 -42.72 -5.87
C GLY A 599 4.88 -41.43 -5.05
N SER A 600 3.72 -40.77 -4.94
CA SER A 600 3.59 -39.49 -4.24
C SER A 600 3.89 -39.66 -2.74
N SER A 601 4.78 -38.83 -2.21
CA SER A 601 5.35 -39.06 -0.88
C SER A 601 5.61 -37.79 -0.08
N LEU A 602 5.51 -37.93 1.25
CA LEU A 602 5.83 -36.90 2.22
C LEU A 602 6.98 -37.39 3.09
N PHE A 603 8.07 -36.63 3.16
CA PHE A 603 9.16 -36.87 4.10
C PHE A 603 9.29 -35.69 5.06
N VAL A 604 9.26 -35.98 6.37
CA VAL A 604 9.45 -34.97 7.42
C VAL A 604 10.82 -35.19 8.06
N GLU A 605 11.71 -34.21 7.94
CA GLU A 605 13.00 -34.26 8.62
C GLU A 605 12.80 -34.03 10.12
N ARG A 606 13.07 -35.08 10.90
CA ARG A 606 12.89 -35.09 12.36
C ARG A 606 14.21 -34.97 13.13
N ARG A 607 15.35 -35.01 12.45
CA ARG A 607 16.65 -34.77 13.11
C ARG A 607 16.79 -33.28 13.36
N ARG A 608 17.17 -32.89 14.57
CA ARG A 608 17.66 -31.54 14.85
C ARG A 608 18.92 -31.34 14.01
N LEU A 609 18.80 -30.62 12.91
CA LEU A 609 19.94 -30.13 12.16
C LEU A 609 20.64 -29.14 13.09
N ALA A 610 21.75 -29.56 13.70
CA ALA A 610 22.60 -28.64 14.43
C ALA A 610 23.03 -27.52 13.46
N PRO A 611 23.09 -26.25 13.90
CA PRO A 611 23.65 -25.19 13.08
C PRO A 611 25.03 -25.66 12.62
N ALA A 612 25.27 -25.62 11.31
CA ALA A 612 26.53 -26.04 10.75
C ALA A 612 27.60 -25.05 11.25
N SER A 613 28.21 -25.35 12.39
CA SER A 613 29.46 -24.72 12.80
C SER A 613 30.45 -24.99 11.66
N GLY A 614 30.83 -23.94 10.95
CA GLY A 614 31.78 -24.01 9.84
C GLY A 614 33.14 -24.53 10.32
N ALA A 615 33.32 -25.84 10.34
CA ALA A 615 34.58 -26.53 10.63
C ALA A 615 34.47 -28.04 10.34
N ALA A 616 34.20 -28.44 9.09
CA ALA A 616 34.49 -29.82 8.63
C ALA A 616 34.36 -29.94 7.09
N LEU A 617 35.20 -29.23 6.35
CA LEU A 617 35.43 -29.53 4.92
C LEU A 617 36.86 -29.16 4.51
N LEU A 618 37.82 -29.51 5.37
CA LEU A 618 39.24 -29.69 5.03
C LEU A 618 39.76 -30.83 5.90
N ALA A 619 40.46 -31.79 5.27
CA ALA A 619 40.88 -33.12 5.76
C ALA A 619 39.77 -34.18 5.59
N GLN A 620 39.90 -35.23 4.77
CA GLN A 620 41.04 -35.97 4.20
C GLN A 620 40.61 -36.46 2.79
N GLY A 621 41.47 -36.62 1.79
CA GLY A 621 42.75 -37.31 1.85
C GLY A 621 42.50 -38.77 1.50
#